data_AF-A7HPX4-F1
#
_entry.id   AF-A7HPX4-F1
#
_cell.length_a   1.000
_cell.length_b   1.000
_cell.length_c   1.000
_cell.angle_alpha   90.00
_cell.angle_beta   90.00
_cell.angle_gamma   90.00
#
_symmetry.space_group_name_H-M   'P 1'
#
loop_
_entity.id
_entity.type
_entity.pdbx_description
1 polymer ?
#
loop_
_entity_poly.entity_id
_entity_poly.type
_entity_poly.pdbx_seq_one_letter_code
_entity_poly.pdbx_strand_id
1 'polypeptide(L)'
;MGGYAVNKGNRNPYQPEDPQGADDCDLSFTVDLVGVQPEITSSLSFGDELLVTLKTNGAVTSVVCADERGEVAGTLAAFRGLARLIGCLRQGESYVAVVQAASPTRCMVFVRRR
;
A
#
# COMPACT_ATOMS: atom_id res chain seq x y z
N MET A 1 -22.88 -40.02 -45.37
CA MET A 1 -23.82 -40.24 -44.26
C MET A 1 -23.00 -40.17 -42.98
N GLY A 2 -22.79 -38.98 -42.41
CA GLY A 2 -23.67 -38.36 -41.40
C GLY A 2 -22.98 -38.58 -40.04
N GLY A 3 -22.30 -37.63 -39.41
CA GLY A 3 -22.71 -36.25 -39.16
C GLY A 3 -23.49 -36.21 -37.85
N TYR A 4 -22.80 -36.11 -36.71
CA TYR A 4 -23.41 -35.68 -35.45
C TYR A 4 -22.57 -34.56 -34.83
N ALA A 5 -23.25 -33.43 -34.63
CA ALA A 5 -22.81 -32.26 -33.89
C ALA A 5 -23.87 -31.98 -32.82
N VAL A 6 -23.45 -31.70 -31.59
CA VAL A 6 -24.04 -30.84 -30.52
C VAL A 6 -23.39 -31.23 -29.18
N ASN A 7 -23.21 -30.40 -28.16
CA ASN A 7 -22.89 -28.98 -27.98
C ASN A 7 -22.54 -28.81 -26.48
N LYS A 8 -21.66 -27.84 -26.20
CA LYS A 8 -21.33 -27.17 -24.91
C LYS A 8 -22.00 -27.66 -23.62
N GLY A 9 -21.19 -28.29 -22.76
CA GLY A 9 -21.51 -28.62 -21.37
C GLY A 9 -20.28 -28.46 -20.47
N ASN A 10 -20.16 -27.25 -19.93
CA ASN A 10 -19.25 -26.78 -18.89
C ASN A 10 -18.78 -27.83 -17.85
N ARG A 11 -17.46 -27.94 -17.65
CA ARG A 11 -16.74 -27.97 -16.36
C ARG A 11 -15.29 -28.40 -16.60
N ASN A 12 -14.38 -27.44 -16.66
CA ASN A 12 -12.96 -27.70 -16.42
C ASN A 12 -12.72 -27.56 -14.90
N PRO A 13 -12.52 -28.64 -14.14
CA PRO A 13 -12.01 -28.52 -12.77
C PRO A 13 -10.48 -28.46 -12.85
N TYR A 14 -9.90 -27.44 -12.22
CA TYR A 14 -8.45 -27.20 -12.13
C TYR A 14 -7.76 -26.75 -13.43
N GLN A 15 -7.99 -25.49 -13.81
CA GLN A 15 -6.82 -24.69 -14.18
C GLN A 15 -6.10 -24.37 -12.86
N PRO A 16 -4.82 -24.73 -12.68
CA PRO A 16 -4.01 -24.05 -11.70
C PRO A 16 -3.99 -22.58 -12.15
N GLU A 17 -4.68 -21.74 -11.39
CA GLU A 17 -4.48 -20.30 -11.45
C GLU A 17 -3.02 -20.08 -11.11
N ASP A 18 -2.19 -19.93 -12.14
CA ASP A 18 -0.81 -19.54 -12.01
C ASP A 18 -0.79 -18.25 -11.17
N PRO A 19 -0.24 -18.20 -9.94
CA PRO A 19 -0.03 -16.93 -9.27
C PRO A 19 1.22 -16.23 -9.85
N GLN A 20 1.52 -16.42 -11.14
CA GLN A 20 2.44 -15.58 -11.91
C GLN A 20 1.76 -14.24 -12.19
N GLY A 21 1.61 -13.43 -11.15
CA GLY A 21 0.93 -12.15 -11.25
C GLY A 21 0.26 -11.68 -9.97
N ALA A 22 0.53 -12.30 -8.81
CA ALA A 22 0.47 -11.52 -7.58
C ALA A 22 1.57 -10.47 -7.73
N ASP A 23 1.23 -9.28 -8.23
CA ASP A 23 2.06 -8.09 -8.15
C ASP A 23 2.72 -8.12 -6.75
N ASP A 24 4.02 -8.41 -6.66
CA ASP A 24 4.72 -8.51 -5.38
C ASP A 24 4.61 -7.18 -4.58
N CYS A 25 4.20 -6.14 -5.31
CA CYS A 25 3.97 -4.78 -4.91
C CYS A 25 2.49 -4.37 -4.78
N ASP A 26 1.51 -5.26 -4.94
CA ASP A 26 0.12 -4.96 -4.52
C ASP A 26 -0.01 -5.18 -3.00
N LEU A 27 0.63 -4.30 -2.24
CA LEU A 27 0.64 -4.35 -0.78
C LEU A 27 -0.46 -3.44 -0.24
N SER A 28 -1.37 -4.03 0.54
CA SER A 28 -2.38 -3.30 1.30
C SER A 28 -2.34 -3.68 2.78
N PHE A 29 -2.21 -2.71 3.67
CA PHE A 29 -2.14 -2.96 5.11
C PHE A 29 -2.48 -1.72 5.93
N THR A 30 -3.02 -1.94 7.13
CA THR A 30 -3.23 -0.89 8.12
C THR A 30 -2.06 -0.85 9.07
N VAL A 31 -1.53 0.34 9.35
CA VAL A 31 -0.39 0.52 10.27
C VAL A 31 -0.48 1.87 10.98
N ASP A 32 0.17 1.94 12.14
CA ASP A 32 0.32 3.16 12.92
C ASP A 32 1.59 3.89 12.51
N LEU A 33 1.51 5.20 12.31
CA LEU A 33 2.68 6.03 12.05
C LEU A 33 3.46 6.24 13.34
N VAL A 34 4.78 6.11 13.24
CA VAL A 34 5.73 6.39 14.31
C VAL A 34 6.28 7.80 14.14
N GLY A 35 6.45 8.52 15.25
CA GLY A 35 6.98 9.89 15.23
C GLY A 35 6.06 10.86 14.50
N VAL A 36 4.75 10.78 14.79
CA VAL A 36 3.74 11.67 14.20
C VAL A 36 4.00 13.13 14.57
N GLN A 37 3.84 14.03 13.60
CA GLN A 37 3.92 15.47 13.84
C GLN A 37 2.51 16.01 14.17
N PRO A 38 2.24 16.41 15.43
CA PRO A 38 0.89 16.78 15.87
C PRO A 38 0.33 18.00 15.12
N GLU A 39 1.18 18.90 14.66
CA GLU A 39 0.81 20.06 13.84
C GLU A 39 0.19 19.65 12.50
N ILE A 40 0.70 18.58 11.88
CA ILE A 40 0.18 18.03 10.63
C ILE A 40 -0.99 17.10 10.92
N THR A 41 -0.83 16.13 11.85
CA THR A 41 -1.86 15.13 12.11
C THR A 41 -3.14 15.69 12.71
N SER A 42 -3.09 16.83 13.40
CA SER A 42 -4.31 17.52 13.87
C SER A 42 -5.13 18.14 12.73
N SER A 43 -4.49 18.39 11.59
CA SER A 43 -5.16 18.90 10.39
C SER A 43 -5.69 17.77 9.49
N LEU A 44 -5.28 16.51 9.74
CA LEU A 44 -5.72 15.35 8.96
C LEU A 44 -7.08 14.85 9.42
N SER A 45 -7.92 14.52 8.44
CA SER A 45 -9.25 13.96 8.62
C SER A 45 -9.31 12.52 8.14
N PHE A 46 -10.32 11.78 8.60
CA PHE A 46 -10.61 10.45 8.07
C PHE A 46 -10.84 10.52 6.56
N GLY A 47 -10.16 9.64 5.81
CA GLY A 47 -10.23 9.59 4.36
C GLY A 47 -9.20 10.44 3.63
N ASP A 48 -8.42 11.27 4.34
CA ASP A 48 -7.33 12.03 3.71
C ASP A 48 -6.27 11.08 3.16
N GLU A 49 -5.72 11.43 2.00
CA GLU A 49 -4.69 10.64 1.34
C GLU A 49 -3.32 11.26 1.57
N LEU A 50 -2.42 10.49 2.17
CA LEU A 50 -1.01 10.84 2.31
C LEU A 50 -0.20 10.09 1.26
N LEU A 51 0.78 10.79 0.67
CA LEU A 51 1.72 10.19 -0.25
C LEU A 51 2.78 9.41 0.54
N VAL A 52 2.95 8.13 0.20
CA VAL A 52 4.00 7.30 0.78
C VAL A 52 5.27 7.50 -0.04
N THR A 53 6.31 8.03 0.60
CA THR A 53 7.59 8.32 -0.07
C THR A 53 8.76 7.74 0.70
N LEU A 54 9.83 7.43 -0.04
CA LEU A 54 11.11 7.05 0.56
C LEU A 54 11.91 8.30 0.87
N LYS A 55 12.17 8.53 2.16
CA LYS A 55 13.09 9.57 2.62
C LYS A 55 14.38 8.92 3.08
N THR A 56 15.48 9.26 2.42
CA THR A 56 16.81 8.78 2.79
C THR A 56 17.52 9.87 3.58
N ASN A 57 17.85 9.59 4.84
CA ASN A 57 18.65 10.46 5.71
C ASN A 57 20.00 9.77 5.95
N GLY A 58 21.02 10.20 5.20
CA GLY A 58 22.34 9.60 5.24
C GLY A 58 22.31 8.14 4.76
N ALA A 59 22.71 7.21 5.61
CA ALA A 59 22.74 5.78 5.29
C ALA A 59 21.40 5.05 5.52
N VAL A 60 20.40 5.71 6.12
CA VAL A 60 19.12 5.09 6.49
C VAL A 60 18.03 5.56 5.54
N THR A 61 17.37 4.62 4.89
CA THR A 61 16.14 4.87 4.12
C THR A 61 14.94 4.54 5.01
N SER A 62 14.06 5.53 5.21
CA SER A 62 12.81 5.39 5.93
C SER A 62 11.64 5.69 5.00
N VAL A 63 10.51 5.03 5.25
CA VAL A 63 9.26 5.30 4.54
C VAL A 63 8.52 6.37 5.33
N VAL A 64 8.19 7.48 4.71
CA VAL A 64 7.44 8.59 5.32
C VAL A 64 6.09 8.76 4.63
N CYS A 65 5.09 9.16 5.40
CA CYS A 65 3.84 9.66 4.86
C CYS A 65 3.90 11.18 4.84
N ALA A 66 3.78 11.76 3.66
CA ALA A 66 3.72 13.20 3.48
C ALA A 66 2.33 13.61 2.96
N ASP A 67 1.87 14.80 3.33
CA ASP A 67 0.65 15.38 2.75
C ASP A 67 0.89 15.87 1.32
N GLU A 68 -0.14 16.47 0.72
CA GLU A 68 -0.08 17.08 -0.62
C GLU A 68 0.95 18.23 -0.74
N ARG A 69 1.33 18.84 0.38
CA ARG A 69 2.33 19.92 0.47
C ARG A 69 3.75 19.38 0.63
N GLY A 70 3.92 18.07 0.83
CA GLY A 70 5.19 17.42 1.11
C GLY A 70 5.60 17.50 2.59
N GLU A 71 4.69 17.94 3.46
CA GLU A 71 4.92 17.99 4.91
C GLU A 71 4.78 16.58 5.49
N VAL A 72 5.78 16.13 6.23
CA VAL A 72 5.82 14.76 6.76
C VAL A 72 4.88 14.63 7.95
N ALA A 73 3.76 13.93 7.80
CA ALA A 73 2.84 13.64 8.89
C ALA A 73 3.44 12.63 9.88
N GLY A 74 4.26 11.70 9.40
CA GLY A 74 4.94 10.71 10.22
C GLY A 74 5.72 9.68 9.41
N THR A 75 6.37 8.76 10.13
CA THR A 75 7.14 7.66 9.54
C THR A 75 6.35 6.36 9.60
N LEU A 76 6.30 5.63 8.49
CA LEU A 76 5.87 4.24 8.47
C LEU A 76 7.02 3.39 9.03
N ALA A 77 6.95 3.05 10.31
CA ALA A 77 7.91 2.18 10.97
C ALA A 77 7.16 1.06 11.70
N ALA A 78 7.86 -0.04 12.02
CA ALA A 78 7.34 -1.12 12.84
C ALA A 78 6.24 -2.04 12.24
N PHE A 79 6.30 -2.35 10.94
CA PHE A 79 5.49 -3.45 10.38
C PHE A 79 6.32 -4.51 9.65
N ARG A 80 5.85 -5.76 9.71
CA ARG A 80 6.45 -6.90 9.00
C ARG A 80 6.11 -6.81 7.52
N GLY A 81 6.89 -6.05 6.77
CA GLY A 81 6.67 -5.81 5.34
C GLY A 81 7.39 -4.58 4.79
N LEU A 82 7.99 -3.75 5.67
CA LEU A 82 8.68 -2.52 5.28
C LEU A 82 9.78 -2.74 4.23
N ALA A 83 10.58 -3.81 4.34
CA ALA A 83 11.61 -4.12 3.35
C ALA A 83 11.02 -4.36 1.95
N ARG A 84 9.86 -5.02 1.86
CA ARG A 84 9.17 -5.27 0.58
C ARG A 84 8.59 -3.98 0.02
N LEU A 85 7.92 -3.18 0.86
CA LEU A 85 7.42 -1.86 0.47
C LEU A 85 8.54 -0.96 -0.07
N ILE A 86 9.69 -0.90 0.61
CA ILE A 86 10.86 -0.16 0.14
C ILE A 86 11.34 -0.69 -1.21
N GLY A 87 11.38 -2.02 -1.38
CA GLY A 87 11.71 -2.65 -2.66
C GLY A 87 10.78 -2.19 -3.78
N CYS A 88 9.48 -2.18 -3.54
CA CYS A 88 8.47 -1.75 -4.51
C CYS A 88 8.54 -0.27 -4.83
N LEU A 89 8.65 0.59 -3.81
CA LEU A 89 8.85 2.03 -4.00
C LEU A 89 10.13 2.33 -4.80
N ARG A 90 11.20 1.54 -4.62
CA ARG A 90 12.43 1.65 -5.42
C ARG A 90 12.27 1.16 -6.87
N GLN A 91 11.32 0.26 -7.14
CA GLN A 91 10.97 -0.17 -8.49
C GLN A 91 10.13 0.87 -9.25
N GLY A 92 9.70 1.95 -8.58
CA GLY A 92 8.88 3.00 -9.16
C GLY A 92 7.39 2.85 -8.86
N GLU A 93 7.00 1.85 -8.08
CA GLU A 93 5.63 1.70 -7.62
C GLU A 93 5.27 2.84 -6.66
N SER A 94 4.05 3.35 -6.77
CA SER A 94 3.55 4.44 -5.92
C SER A 94 2.50 3.93 -4.95
N TYR A 95 2.58 4.39 -3.70
CA TYR A 95 1.63 4.02 -2.66
C TYR A 95 1.00 5.26 -2.05
N VAL A 96 -0.24 5.10 -1.61
CA VAL A 96 -0.99 6.10 -0.85
C VAL A 96 -1.40 5.51 0.49
N ALA A 97 -1.37 6.35 1.51
CA ALA A 97 -1.77 6.02 2.86
C ALA A 97 -3.04 6.82 3.19
N VAL A 98 -4.18 6.14 3.22
CA VAL A 98 -5.47 6.74 3.56
C VAL A 98 -5.61 6.80 5.07
N VAL A 99 -5.89 7.98 5.62
CA VAL A 99 -6.04 8.18 7.06
C VAL A 99 -7.30 7.47 7.55
N GLN A 100 -7.14 6.53 8.47
CA GLN A 100 -8.25 5.83 9.14
C GLN A 100 -8.52 6.37 10.53
N ALA A 101 -7.52 6.94 11.19
CA ALA A 101 -7.68 7.70 12.42
C ALA A 101 -6.48 8.62 12.59
N ALA A 102 -6.71 9.90 12.86
CA ALA A 102 -5.66 10.85 13.18
C ALA A 102 -5.87 11.42 14.57
N SER A 103 -4.78 11.57 15.30
CA SER A 103 -4.72 12.17 16.63
C SER A 103 -3.33 12.79 16.84
N PRO A 104 -3.16 13.70 17.81
CA PRO A 104 -1.88 14.36 18.06
C PRO A 104 -0.76 13.39 18.44
N THR A 105 -1.12 12.23 19.01
CA THR A 105 -0.19 11.22 19.52
C THR A 105 -0.21 9.90 18.76
N ARG A 106 -1.14 9.73 17.82
CA ARG A 106 -1.37 8.48 17.10
C ARG A 106 -1.98 8.75 15.74
N CYS A 107 -1.47 8.14 14.68
CA CYS A 107 -2.09 8.23 13.36
C CYS A 107 -2.11 6.85 12.71
N MET A 108 -3.31 6.31 12.53
CA MET A 108 -3.53 5.06 11.83
C MET A 108 -3.87 5.34 10.37
N VAL A 109 -3.15 4.67 9.48
CA VAL A 109 -3.33 4.80 8.04
C VAL A 109 -3.49 3.42 7.39
N PHE A 110 -4.29 3.37 6.33
CA PHE A 110 -4.40 2.24 5.43
C PHE A 110 -3.57 2.51 4.19
N VAL A 111 -2.45 1.80 4.06
CA VAL A 111 -1.56 1.89 2.91
C VAL A 111 -2.07 0.97 1.83
N ARG A 112 -2.10 1.46 0.58
CA ARG A 112 -2.41 0.69 -0.63
C ARG A 112 -1.65 1.23 -1.83
N ARG A 113 -1.51 0.44 -2.90
CA ARG A 113 -0.97 0.91 -4.18
C ARG A 113 -1.88 1.99 -4.78
N ARG A 114 -1.27 3.01 -5.38
CA ARG A 114 -1.97 4.11 -6.08
C ARG A 114 -2.45 3.69 -7.46
#